data_AF-A0A6L5FY19-F1
#
_entry.id   AF-A0A6L5FY19-F1
#
_cell.length_a   1.000
_cell.length_b   1.000
_cell.length_c   1.000
_cell.angle_alpha   90.00
_cell.angle_beta   90.00
_cell.angle_gamma   90.00
#
_symmetry.space_group_name_H-M   'P 1'
#
loop_
_entity.id
_entity.type
_entity.pdbx_description
1 polymer ?
#
loop_
_entity_poly.entity_id
_entity_poly.type
_entity_poly.pdbx_seq_one_letter_code
_entity_poly.pdbx_strand_id
1 'polypeptide(L)' 'MGSEKQAIRGQRPLGLPRASQKYPEGRVCDHPGCETKLSTYNRRDRCWAHAEMKVPRLRGRKPAAGSA' A
#
# COMPACT_ATOMS: atom_id res chain seq x y z
N MET A 1 -51.09 19.69 13.98
CA MET A 1 -49.68 19.87 13.56
C MET A 1 -49.16 18.50 13.16
N GLY A 2 -49.04 18.25 11.85
CA GLY A 2 -48.75 16.92 11.30
C GLY A 2 -47.30 16.51 11.53
N SER A 3 -47.11 15.30 12.07
CA SER A 3 -45.80 14.66 12.24
C SER A 3 -45.18 14.33 10.88
N GLU A 4 -44.08 15.00 10.57
CA GLU A 4 -43.30 14.80 9.36
C GLU A 4 -42.53 13.47 9.50
N LYS A 5 -42.92 12.47 8.70
CA LYS A 5 -42.29 11.15 8.72
C LYS A 5 -40.94 11.24 8.01
N GLN A 6 -39.85 11.26 8.79
CA GLN A 6 -38.50 11.18 8.22
C GLN A 6 -38.30 9.82 7.57
N ALA A 7 -38.25 9.82 6.24
CA ALA A 7 -37.96 8.62 5.46
C ALA A 7 -36.47 8.29 5.59
N ILE A 8 -36.14 7.17 6.25
CA ILE A 8 -34.77 6.65 6.31
C ILE A 8 -34.42 6.11 4.91
N ARG A 9 -33.53 6.82 4.20
CA ARG A 9 -32.95 6.33 2.94
C ARG A 9 -31.69 5.53 3.21
N GLY A 10 -31.67 4.27 2.76
CA GLY A 10 -30.47 3.46 2.77
C GLY A 10 -29.41 3.96 1.77
N GLN A 11 -28.14 3.73 2.08
CA GLN A 11 -27.05 3.99 1.15
C GLN A 11 -27.01 2.90 0.07
N ARG A 12 -26.79 3.30 -1.20
CA ARG A 12 -26.62 2.35 -2.30
C ARG A 12 -25.31 1.58 -2.12
N PRO A 13 -25.29 0.25 -2.24
CA PRO A 13 -24.05 -0.51 -2.25
C PRO A 13 -23.17 -0.02 -3.40
N LEU A 14 -22.00 0.51 -3.08
CA LEU A 14 -20.98 0.83 -4.07
C LEU A 14 -20.26 -0.45 -4.47
N GLY A 15 -19.82 -0.53 -5.73
CA GLY A 15 -19.06 -1.68 -6.23
C GLY A 15 -17.78 -1.92 -5.42
N LEU A 16 -17.33 -3.17 -5.37
CA LEU A 16 -16.11 -3.54 -4.65
C LEU A 16 -14.90 -2.72 -5.14
N PRO A 17 -13.99 -2.35 -4.24
CA PRO A 17 -12.75 -1.67 -4.62
C PRO A 17 -11.92 -2.55 -5.56
N ARG A 18 -11.06 -1.91 -6.38
CA ARG A 18 -10.13 -2.63 -7.25
C ARG A 18 -9.28 -3.62 -6.44
N ALA A 19 -9.11 -4.82 -6.99
CA ALA A 19 -8.24 -5.83 -6.40
C ALA A 19 -6.81 -5.30 -6.22
N SER A 20 -6.13 -5.77 -5.18
CA SER A 20 -4.72 -5.43 -4.93
C SER A 20 -3.84 -5.85 -6.09
N GLN A 21 -2.83 -5.03 -6.40
CA GLN A 21 -1.86 -5.36 -7.45
C GLN A 21 -1.09 -6.62 -7.09
N LYS A 22 -0.99 -7.52 -8.07
CA LYS A 22 -0.23 -8.78 -7.99
C LYS A 22 0.95 -8.73 -8.95
N TYR A 23 2.06 -9.30 -8.52
CA TYR A 23 3.33 -9.42 -9.25
C TYR A 23 3.63 -10.89 -9.54
N PRO A 24 4.56 -11.18 -10.49
CA PRO A 24 4.90 -12.54 -10.87
C PRO A 24 5.28 -13.42 -9.68
N GLU A 25 4.75 -14.64 -9.70
CA GLU A 25 5.06 -15.71 -8.75
C GLU A 25 6.47 -16.26 -8.96
N GLY A 26 7.06 -16.83 -7.91
CA GLY A 26 8.36 -17.49 -7.99
C GLY A 26 9.59 -16.56 -8.02
N ARG A 27 9.41 -15.24 -7.84
CA ARG A 27 10.55 -14.33 -7.72
C ARG A 27 11.35 -14.60 -6.45
N VAL A 28 12.66 -14.52 -6.58
CA VAL A 28 13.62 -14.65 -5.47
C VAL A 28 14.28 -13.29 -5.25
N CYS A 29 14.72 -13.03 -4.03
CA CYS A 29 15.46 -11.83 -3.70
C CYS A 29 16.72 -11.69 -4.57
N ASP A 30 16.91 -10.51 -5.16
CA ASP A 30 18.07 -10.15 -5.99
C ASP A 30 19.39 -9.98 -5.21
N HIS A 31 19.44 -10.42 -3.95
CA HIS A 31 20.66 -10.31 -3.14
C HIS A 31 21.50 -11.58 -3.31
N PRO A 32 22.82 -11.48 -3.51
CA PRO A 32 23.68 -12.66 -3.64
C PRO A 32 23.55 -13.54 -2.39
N GLY A 33 23.27 -14.82 -2.59
CA GLY A 33 23.09 -15.80 -1.52
C GLY A 33 21.75 -15.73 -0.76
N CYS A 34 20.77 -14.94 -1.23
CA CYS A 34 19.44 -14.89 -0.61
C CYS A 34 18.44 -15.75 -1.38
N GLU A 35 18.00 -16.86 -0.78
CA GLU A 35 17.00 -17.77 -1.37
C GLU A 35 15.55 -17.38 -1.01
N THR A 36 15.35 -16.20 -0.42
CA THR A 36 14.03 -15.77 0.04
C THR A 36 13.08 -15.55 -1.13
N LYS A 37 12.02 -16.35 -1.20
CA LYS A 37 10.93 -16.19 -2.16
C LYS A 37 10.09 -14.95 -1.85
N LEU A 38 9.87 -14.11 -2.86
CA LEU A 38 9.08 -12.90 -2.77
C LEU A 38 7.59 -13.23 -2.95
N SER A 39 6.75 -12.67 -2.08
CA SER A 39 5.30 -12.77 -2.21
C SER A 39 4.81 -12.05 -3.47
N THR A 40 3.70 -12.52 -4.04
CA THR A 40 2.99 -11.89 -5.17
C THR A 40 2.54 -10.46 -4.89
N TYR A 41 2.47 -10.05 -3.62
CA TYR A 41 2.12 -8.68 -3.25
C TYR A 41 3.35 -7.76 -3.07
N ASN A 42 4.55 -8.33 -3.01
CA ASN A 42 5.75 -7.53 -2.84
C ASN A 42 6.17 -6.93 -4.19
N ARG A 43 6.08 -5.62 -4.35
CA ARG A 43 6.55 -4.96 -5.59
C ARG A 43 8.06 -5.00 -5.76
N ARG A 44 8.83 -5.07 -4.67
CA ARG A 44 10.29 -4.90 -4.69
C ARG A 44 10.98 -6.17 -5.21
N ASP A 45 12.21 -6.02 -5.69
CA ASP A 45 13.07 -7.13 -6.15
C ASP A 45 13.92 -7.73 -5.02
N ARG A 46 13.89 -7.10 -3.84
CA ARG A 46 14.58 -7.55 -2.64
C ARG A 46 13.58 -7.95 -1.56
N CYS A 47 13.99 -8.92 -0.73
CA CYS A 47 13.22 -9.36 0.43
C CYS A 47 13.17 -8.28 1.52
N TRP A 48 12.33 -8.47 2.52
CA TRP A 48 12.16 -7.52 3.63
C TRP A 48 13.48 -7.21 4.37
N ALA A 49 14.41 -8.16 4.42
CA ALA A 49 15.72 -7.99 5.07
C ALA A 49 16.72 -7.18 4.21
N HIS A 50 16.66 -7.31 2.88
CA HIS A 50 17.56 -6.62 1.95
C HIS A 50 16.93 -5.38 1.32
N ALA A 51 15.71 -5.04 1.71
CA ALA A 51 15.05 -3.88 1.18
C ALA A 51 15.63 -2.60 1.78
N GLU A 52 15.80 -1.58 0.95
CA GLU A 52 16.22 -0.26 1.41
C GLU A 52 15.24 0.28 2.45
N MET A 53 15.78 0.68 3.61
CA MET A 53 15.04 1.39 4.63
C MET A 53 14.74 2.81 4.13
N LYS A 54 13.60 3.00 3.48
CA LYS A 54 13.10 4.35 3.20
C LYS A 54 12.50 4.93 4.47
N VAL A 55 13.20 5.88 5.07
CA VAL A 55 12.67 6.68 6.18
C VAL A 55 11.48 7.49 5.65
N PRO A 56 10.26 7.28 6.17
CA PRO A 56 9.11 8.08 5.76
C PRO A 56 9.40 9.55 6.04
N ARG A 57 9.03 10.43 5.10
CA ARG A 57 9.10 11.87 5.34
C ARG A 57 8.16 12.20 6.50
N LEU A 58 8.73 12.56 7.64
CA LEU A 58 7.95 13.02 8.78
C LEU A 58 7.18 14.28 8.36
N ARG A 59 5.84 14.24 8.46
CA ARG A 59 5.00 15.40 8.17
C ARG A 59 5.47 16.58 9.03
N GLY A 60 5.68 17.75 8.42
CA GLY A 60 6.10 18.97 9.11
C GLY A 60 7.61 19.24 9.16
N ARG A 61 8.47 18.29 8.75
CA ARG A 61 9.92 18.57 8.64
C ARG A 61 10.25 19.15 7.26
N LYS A 62 10.68 20.42 7.21
CA LYS A 62 11.29 20.98 5.98
C LYS A 62 12.54 20.14 5.65
N PRO A 63 12.74 19.69 4.40
CA PRO A 63 14.01 19.10 4.02
C PRO A 63 15.12 20.13 4.31
N ALA A 64 16.26 19.67 4.84
CA ALA A 64 17.44 20.53 4.92
C ALA A 64 17.75 21.05 3.51
N ALA A 65 18.01 22.34 3.37
CA ALA A 65 18.40 22.91 2.09
C ALA A 65 19.65 22.17 1.58
N GLY A 66 19.59 21.57 0.38
CA GLY A 66 20.74 20.94 -0.26
C GLY A 66 20.66 19.41 -0.46
N SER A 67 19.54 18.88 -0.91
CA SER A 67 19.51 17.49 -1.44
C SER A 67 18.75 17.48 -2.76
N ALA A 68 19.45 17.91 -3.80
CA ALA A 68 19.09 17.76 -5.22
C ALA A 68 20.22 16.99 -5.89
#